data_AF-A0AA45G8T4-F1
#
_entry.id   AF-A0AA45G8T4-F1
#
_cell.length_a   1.000
_cell.length_b   1.000
_cell.length_c   1.000
_cell.angle_alpha   90.00
_cell.angle_beta   90.00
_cell.angle_gamma   90.00
#
_symmetry.space_group_name_H-M   'P 1'
#
loop_
_entity.id
_entity.type
_entity.pdbx_description
1 polymer ?
#
loop_
_entity_poly.entity_id
_entity_poly.type
_entity_poly.pdbx_seq_one_letter_code
_entity_poly.pdbx_strand_id
1 'polypeptide(L)'
;MTTRNRKNRVLAALVSGALIFGATAFGSAAPAFADSGLCQTVSSAADGLRAQVESIKSRIAAHNSQPVNRYDAGAVNAYNAEAAQLNAERDAINAQILAAGQRVSKCNTAARQLETAGPPMNPLTQADKQALTNANANVPKGWTPPTTLPQRPNGNVYVPKDSPVRPHFDIMDKRQTPMFPYPNIQLQGKSMPTPTQINEATGQPYGEVTRGPRKGQAAVSPDHIVPKAEIMQMPRFTELTPDQQWAIVNSPSNLAWVGTRTNFKKGSRDVAAMSGVKPEWQAKYKQLQDDKRREIQDLINQFADSNAGK
;
A
#
# COMPACT_ATOMS: atom_id res chain seq x y z
N MET A 1 -10.22 8.45 -92.95
CA MET A 1 -9.89 9.37 -91.84
C MET A 1 -11.01 9.27 -90.81
N THR A 2 -10.87 8.91 -89.54
CA THR A 2 -9.76 8.41 -88.72
C THR A 2 -10.44 7.75 -87.51
N THR A 3 -9.96 6.57 -87.13
CA THR A 3 -10.36 5.75 -85.98
C THR A 3 -10.13 6.44 -84.63
N ARG A 4 -10.91 6.08 -83.59
CA ARG A 4 -10.38 5.86 -82.21
C ARG A 4 -11.37 5.23 -81.22
N ASN A 5 -11.12 3.95 -80.97
CA ASN A 5 -11.17 3.22 -79.70
C ASN A 5 -11.41 4.05 -78.42
N ARG A 6 -12.46 3.71 -77.65
CA ARG A 6 -12.44 3.89 -76.19
C ARG A 6 -12.26 2.55 -75.50
N LYS A 7 -11.06 2.42 -74.94
CA LYS A 7 -10.54 1.30 -74.18
C LYS A 7 -11.30 1.13 -72.86
N ASN A 8 -11.53 -0.14 -72.52
CA ASN A 8 -11.73 -0.65 -71.18
C ASN A 8 -10.88 0.11 -70.15
N ARG A 9 -11.54 0.73 -69.17
CA ARG A 9 -10.91 1.11 -67.90
C ARG A 9 -11.47 0.18 -66.83
N VAL A 10 -10.80 -0.96 -66.67
CA VAL A 10 -10.84 -1.73 -65.43
C VAL A 10 -10.16 -0.84 -64.39
N LEU A 11 -10.95 -0.19 -63.54
CA LEU A 11 -10.44 0.42 -62.32
C LEU A 11 -9.96 -0.74 -61.44
N ALA A 12 -8.65 -0.97 -61.41
CA ALA A 12 -8.04 -1.76 -60.36
C ALA A 12 -8.20 -0.96 -59.05
N ALA A 13 -9.23 -1.29 -58.27
CA ALA A 13 -9.31 -0.86 -56.89
C ALA A 13 -8.12 -1.48 -56.16
N LEU A 14 -7.13 -0.65 -55.85
CA LEU A 14 -6.08 -0.96 -54.89
C LEU A 14 -6.77 -1.10 -53.53
N VAL A 15 -7.29 -2.30 -53.26
CA VAL A 15 -7.75 -2.70 -51.94
C VAL A 15 -6.50 -3.03 -51.13
N SER A 16 -5.86 -1.99 -50.62
CA SER A 16 -4.79 -2.11 -49.64
C SER A 16 -5.39 -2.68 -48.37
N GLY A 17 -5.33 -4.00 -48.21
CA GLY A 17 -5.63 -4.65 -46.94
C GLY A 17 -4.72 -4.06 -45.87
N ALA A 18 -5.31 -3.50 -44.82
CA ALA A 18 -4.56 -2.99 -43.69
C ALA A 18 -3.89 -4.20 -43.00
N LEU A 19 -2.61 -4.41 -43.32
CA LEU A 19 -1.75 -5.25 -42.50
C LEU A 19 -1.74 -4.63 -41.10
N ILE A 20 -2.19 -5.38 -40.10
CA ILE A 20 -1.95 -5.01 -38.70
C ILE A 20 -0.43 -4.89 -38.58
N PHE A 21 0.08 -3.67 -38.39
CA PHE A 21 1.50 -3.44 -38.12
C PHE A 21 1.83 -4.17 -36.81
N GLY A 22 2.29 -5.41 -36.92
CA GLY A 22 2.61 -6.31 -35.82
C GLY A 22 3.86 -5.92 -35.01
N ALA A 23 4.22 -4.63 -35.00
CA ALA A 23 5.47 -4.15 -34.44
C ALA A 23 5.33 -2.93 -33.51
N THR A 24 4.12 -2.55 -33.08
CA THR A 24 4.03 -1.82 -31.79
C THR A 24 4.27 -2.85 -30.71
N ALA A 25 5.55 -3.00 -30.35
CA ALA A 25 6.04 -3.87 -29.30
C ALA A 25 5.06 -3.87 -28.13
N PHE A 26 4.53 -5.03 -27.77
CA PHE A 26 4.04 -5.23 -26.41
C PHE A 26 5.15 -4.71 -25.52
N GLY A 27 4.86 -3.64 -24.77
CA GLY A 27 5.86 -2.91 -24.00
C GLY A 27 6.75 -3.91 -23.28
N SER A 28 8.06 -3.73 -23.45
CA SER A 28 9.12 -4.56 -22.88
C SER A 28 8.72 -5.12 -21.53
N ALA A 29 8.92 -6.42 -21.32
CA ALA A 29 8.58 -7.15 -20.11
C ALA A 29 8.67 -6.24 -18.88
N ALA A 30 7.50 -5.93 -18.29
CA ALA A 30 7.44 -5.07 -17.12
C ALA A 30 8.46 -5.61 -16.10
N PRO A 31 9.38 -4.77 -15.60
CA PRO A 31 10.50 -5.23 -14.79
C PRO A 31 9.99 -6.15 -13.68
N ALA A 32 10.71 -7.26 -13.46
CA ALA A 32 10.48 -8.11 -12.30
C ALA A 32 10.81 -7.26 -11.06
N PHE A 33 9.80 -6.65 -10.47
CA PHE A 33 9.93 -5.98 -9.20
C PHE A 33 10.12 -7.07 -8.14
N ALA A 34 11.22 -7.01 -7.38
CA ALA A 34 11.29 -7.75 -6.13
C ALA A 34 10.18 -7.20 -5.24
N ASP A 35 9.10 -7.95 -5.13
CA ASP A 35 7.88 -7.49 -4.47
C ASP A 35 7.98 -7.71 -2.97
N SER A 36 7.69 -6.66 -2.22
CA SER A 36 7.44 -6.82 -0.79
C SER A 36 6.22 -7.71 -0.59
N GLY A 37 6.25 -8.57 0.44
CA GLY A 37 5.08 -9.36 0.84
C GLY A 37 3.84 -8.49 1.11
N LEU A 38 4.01 -7.19 1.41
CA LEU A 38 2.94 -6.20 1.58
C LEU A 38 2.21 -5.85 0.27
N CYS A 39 2.83 -6.11 -0.88
CA CYS A 39 2.35 -5.73 -2.21
C CYS A 39 1.85 -6.92 -3.04
N GLN A 40 1.89 -8.13 -2.48
CA GLN A 40 1.55 -9.37 -3.17
C GLN A 40 0.20 -9.31 -3.91
N THR A 41 -0.85 -8.75 -3.31
CA THR A 41 -2.15 -8.69 -3.97
C THR A 41 -2.14 -7.81 -5.23
N VAL A 42 -1.45 -6.68 -5.19
CA VAL A 42 -1.37 -5.76 -6.34
C VAL A 42 -0.48 -6.36 -7.43
N SER A 43 0.60 -7.03 -7.04
CA SER A 43 1.48 -7.76 -7.96
C SER A 43 0.77 -8.91 -8.66
N SER A 44 0.03 -9.75 -7.93
CA SER A 44 -0.74 -10.85 -8.53
C SER A 44 -1.84 -10.36 -9.48
N ALA A 45 -2.44 -9.20 -9.22
CA ALA A 45 -3.38 -8.58 -10.16
C ALA A 45 -2.67 -8.14 -11.46
N ALA A 46 -1.44 -7.60 -11.36
CA ALA A 46 -0.63 -7.26 -12.52
C ALA A 46 -0.20 -8.51 -13.32
N ASP A 47 0.12 -9.62 -12.63
CA ASP A 47 0.44 -10.90 -13.27
C ASP A 47 -0.75 -11.46 -14.05
N GLY A 48 -1.97 -11.31 -13.53
CA GLY A 48 -3.19 -11.72 -14.25
C GLY A 48 -3.37 -11.02 -15.60
N LEU A 49 -2.89 -9.79 -15.76
CA LEU A 49 -2.94 -9.06 -17.03
C LEU A 49 -1.97 -9.63 -18.07
N ARG A 50 -0.86 -10.26 -17.64
CA ARG A 50 0.10 -10.89 -18.57
C ARG A 50 -0.54 -12.08 -19.31
N ALA A 51 -1.43 -12.83 -18.67
CA ALA A 51 -2.18 -13.89 -19.33
C ALA A 51 -3.13 -13.35 -20.42
N GLN A 52 -3.74 -12.16 -20.20
CA GLN A 52 -4.59 -11.51 -21.20
C GLN A 52 -3.79 -11.02 -22.41
N VAL A 53 -2.54 -10.59 -22.21
CA VAL A 53 -1.62 -10.24 -23.30
C VAL A 53 -1.37 -11.44 -24.22
N GLU A 54 -1.06 -12.60 -23.65
CA GLU A 54 -0.83 -13.80 -24.47
C GLU A 54 -2.10 -14.26 -25.19
N SER A 55 -3.27 -14.11 -24.57
CA SER A 55 -4.55 -14.36 -25.22
C SER A 55 -4.81 -13.44 -26.42
N ILE A 56 -4.64 -12.12 -26.27
CA ILE A 56 -4.88 -11.18 -27.38
C ILE A 56 -3.83 -11.33 -28.48
N LYS A 57 -2.57 -11.66 -28.13
CA LYS A 57 -1.52 -12.02 -29.10
C LYS A 57 -1.93 -13.21 -29.96
N SER A 58 -2.42 -14.28 -29.34
CA SER A 58 -2.87 -15.48 -30.05
C SER A 58 -4.05 -15.17 -30.98
N ARG A 59 -5.03 -14.38 -30.52
CA ARG A 59 -6.18 -13.96 -31.34
C ARG A 59 -5.78 -13.10 -32.53
N ILE A 60 -4.88 -12.14 -32.34
CA ILE A 60 -4.33 -11.33 -33.44
C ILE A 60 -3.58 -12.22 -34.45
N ALA A 61 -2.78 -13.18 -33.98
CA ALA A 61 -2.07 -14.11 -34.86
C ALA A 61 -3.05 -14.99 -35.66
N ALA A 62 -4.10 -15.50 -35.02
CA ALA A 62 -5.14 -16.29 -35.66
C ALA A 62 -5.89 -15.47 -36.73
N HIS A 63 -6.30 -14.24 -36.40
CA HIS A 63 -6.93 -13.32 -37.34
C HIS A 63 -6.03 -13.04 -38.56
N ASN A 64 -4.76 -12.71 -38.32
CA ASN A 64 -3.78 -12.44 -39.39
C ASN A 64 -3.45 -13.66 -40.26
N SER A 65 -3.72 -14.88 -39.78
CA SER A 65 -3.54 -16.11 -40.55
C SER A 65 -4.73 -16.46 -41.46
N GLN A 66 -5.88 -15.76 -41.30
CA GLN A 66 -7.06 -16.05 -42.08
C GLN A 66 -6.94 -15.53 -43.53
N PRO A 67 -7.22 -16.36 -44.55
CA PRO A 67 -7.25 -15.90 -45.92
C PRO A 67 -8.45 -14.98 -46.16
N VAL A 68 -8.23 -13.84 -46.83
CA VAL A 68 -9.29 -12.89 -47.20
C VAL A 68 -9.36 -12.78 -48.73
N ASN A 69 -10.56 -12.90 -49.29
CA ASN A 69 -10.78 -12.57 -50.70
C ASN A 69 -10.68 -11.04 -50.88
N ARG A 70 -9.53 -10.58 -51.36
CA ARG A 70 -9.22 -9.15 -51.53
C ARG A 70 -10.07 -8.46 -52.61
N TYR A 71 -10.76 -9.24 -53.44
CA TYR A 71 -11.65 -8.71 -54.49
C TYR A 71 -13.10 -8.57 -54.02
N ASP A 72 -13.44 -9.07 -52.83
CA ASP A 72 -14.74 -8.88 -52.19
C ASP A 72 -14.65 -7.77 -51.14
N ALA A 73 -15.28 -6.64 -51.42
CA ALA A 73 -15.31 -5.49 -50.52
C ALA A 73 -15.97 -5.81 -49.18
N GLY A 74 -16.97 -6.70 -49.14
CA GLY A 74 -17.62 -7.14 -47.91
C GLY A 74 -16.65 -7.95 -47.03
N ALA A 75 -15.92 -8.89 -47.64
CA ALA A 75 -14.93 -9.71 -46.94
C ALA A 75 -13.78 -8.86 -46.36
N VAL A 76 -13.30 -7.87 -47.10
CA VAL A 76 -12.24 -6.96 -46.62
C VAL A 76 -12.75 -6.05 -45.50
N ASN A 77 -13.98 -5.53 -45.61
CA ASN A 77 -14.56 -4.70 -44.57
C ASN A 77 -14.76 -5.47 -43.26
N ALA A 78 -15.23 -6.73 -43.34
CA ALA A 78 -15.37 -7.59 -42.16
C ALA A 78 -14.02 -7.86 -41.48
N TYR A 79 -12.99 -8.19 -42.27
CA TYR A 79 -11.63 -8.38 -41.76
C TYR A 79 -11.10 -7.12 -41.05
N ASN A 80 -11.21 -5.95 -41.71
CA ASN A 80 -10.74 -4.69 -41.12
C ASN A 80 -11.51 -4.30 -39.85
N ALA A 81 -12.80 -4.62 -39.76
CA ALA A 81 -13.59 -4.36 -38.56
C ALA A 81 -13.13 -5.23 -37.37
N GLU A 82 -12.88 -6.51 -37.60
CA GLU A 82 -12.31 -7.39 -36.56
C GLU A 82 -10.90 -6.95 -36.16
N ALA A 83 -10.05 -6.58 -37.11
CA ALA A 83 -8.73 -6.02 -36.83
C ALA A 83 -8.81 -4.77 -35.94
N ALA A 84 -9.76 -3.87 -36.22
CA ALA A 84 -9.99 -2.67 -35.41
C ALA A 84 -10.42 -3.03 -33.97
N GLN A 85 -11.29 -4.03 -33.81
CA GLN A 85 -11.69 -4.53 -32.48
C GLN A 85 -10.50 -5.12 -31.71
N LEU A 86 -9.70 -6.00 -32.34
CA LEU A 86 -8.54 -6.62 -31.71
C LEU A 86 -7.48 -5.59 -31.31
N ASN A 87 -7.27 -4.55 -32.13
CA ASN A 87 -6.39 -3.44 -31.78
C ASN A 87 -6.93 -2.63 -30.59
N ALA A 88 -8.24 -2.34 -30.56
CA ALA A 88 -8.86 -1.64 -29.43
C ALA A 88 -8.75 -2.45 -28.13
N GLU A 89 -8.95 -3.76 -28.17
CA GLU A 89 -8.77 -4.65 -27.02
C GLU A 89 -7.31 -4.70 -26.55
N ARG A 90 -6.35 -4.78 -27.49
CA ARG A 90 -4.91 -4.71 -27.17
C ARG A 90 -4.56 -3.40 -26.47
N ASP A 91 -5.05 -2.28 -27.00
CA ASP A 91 -4.75 -0.96 -26.45
C ASP A 91 -5.36 -0.79 -25.04
N ALA A 92 -6.56 -1.34 -24.81
CA ALA A 92 -7.16 -1.40 -23.49
C ALA A 92 -6.33 -2.24 -22.49
N ILE A 93 -5.86 -3.43 -22.89
CA ILE A 93 -5.00 -4.28 -22.04
C ILE A 93 -3.66 -3.57 -21.74
N ASN A 94 -3.06 -2.92 -22.73
CA ASN A 94 -1.82 -2.15 -22.53
C ASN A 94 -2.02 -1.00 -21.53
N ALA A 95 -3.15 -0.29 -21.60
CA ALA A 95 -3.48 0.74 -20.62
C ALA A 95 -3.65 0.17 -19.20
N GLN A 96 -4.28 -1.00 -19.07
CA GLN A 96 -4.42 -1.69 -17.78
C GLN A 96 -3.06 -2.11 -17.21
N ILE A 97 -2.13 -2.58 -18.05
CA ILE A 97 -0.77 -2.95 -17.62
C ILE A 97 0.00 -1.74 -17.12
N LEU A 98 -0.07 -0.62 -17.84
CA LEU A 98 0.57 0.63 -17.41
C LEU A 98 0.03 1.07 -16.04
N ALA A 99 -1.30 1.04 -15.87
CA ALA A 99 -1.93 1.37 -14.58
C ALA A 99 -1.55 0.38 -13.47
N ALA A 100 -1.46 -0.92 -13.77
CA ALA A 100 -1.01 -1.94 -12.82
C ALA A 100 0.45 -1.73 -12.41
N GLY A 101 1.34 -1.45 -13.36
CA GLY A 101 2.75 -1.13 -13.08
C GLY A 101 2.91 0.09 -12.17
N GLN A 102 2.11 1.14 -12.40
CA GLN A 102 2.09 2.31 -11.51
C GLN A 102 1.62 1.95 -10.09
N ARG A 103 0.60 1.11 -9.95
CA ARG A 103 0.11 0.65 -8.63
C ARG A 103 1.15 -0.20 -7.89
N VAL A 104 1.79 -1.15 -8.58
CA VAL A 104 2.88 -1.96 -8.01
C VAL A 104 4.02 -1.05 -7.55
N SER A 105 4.44 -0.09 -8.38
CA SER A 105 5.49 0.86 -8.02
C SER A 105 5.14 1.70 -6.79
N LYS A 106 3.91 2.24 -6.71
CA LYS A 106 3.44 2.99 -5.53
C LYS A 106 3.45 2.12 -4.27
N CYS A 107 2.93 0.90 -4.36
CA CYS A 107 2.93 -0.03 -3.24
C CYS A 107 4.35 -0.34 -2.76
N ASN A 108 5.26 -0.67 -3.68
CA ASN A 108 6.65 -1.01 -3.35
C ASN A 108 7.41 0.19 -2.76
N THR A 109 7.11 1.41 -3.17
CA THR A 109 7.68 2.62 -2.54
C THR A 109 7.24 2.74 -1.08
N ALA A 110 5.94 2.61 -0.79
CA ALA A 110 5.42 2.65 0.58
C ALA A 110 5.96 1.48 1.44
N ALA A 111 6.03 0.27 0.88
CA ALA A 111 6.59 -0.89 1.57
C ALA A 111 8.07 -0.70 1.93
N ARG A 112 8.89 -0.18 1.01
CA ARG A 112 10.31 0.13 1.28
C ARG A 112 10.49 1.19 2.36
N GLN A 113 9.60 2.18 2.43
CA GLN A 113 9.64 3.18 3.50
C GLN A 113 9.43 2.54 4.88
N LEU A 114 8.56 1.52 4.98
CA LEU A 114 8.37 0.76 6.21
C LEU A 114 9.52 -0.20 6.50
N GLU A 115 10.03 -0.90 5.48
CA GLU A 115 11.07 -1.92 5.63
C GLU A 115 12.45 -1.33 5.95
N THR A 116 12.77 -0.14 5.46
CA THR A 116 14.06 0.54 5.77
C THR A 116 14.07 1.15 7.17
N ALA A 117 12.92 1.24 7.85
CA ALA A 117 12.82 1.87 9.17
C ALA A 117 13.33 1.00 10.31
N GLY A 118 13.49 -0.32 10.11
CA GLY A 118 13.97 -1.23 11.16
C GLY A 118 13.92 -2.70 10.75
N PRO A 119 14.11 -3.64 11.70
CA PRO A 119 14.10 -5.05 11.39
C PRO A 119 12.73 -5.50 10.86
N PRO A 120 12.67 -6.60 10.10
CA PRO A 120 11.41 -7.20 9.67
C PRO A 120 10.49 -7.48 10.86
N MET A 121 9.21 -7.15 10.71
CA MET A 121 8.19 -7.44 11.71
C MET A 121 7.78 -8.91 11.64
N ASN A 122 7.47 -9.51 12.79
CA ASN A 122 6.78 -10.80 12.81
C ASN A 122 5.46 -10.68 12.02
N PRO A 123 5.18 -11.62 11.09
CA PRO A 123 3.97 -11.57 10.28
C PRO A 123 2.73 -11.83 11.12
N LEU A 124 1.58 -11.36 10.65
CA LEU A 124 0.28 -11.76 11.21
C LEU A 124 0.09 -13.27 11.07
N THR A 125 -0.54 -13.87 12.09
CA THR A 125 -1.03 -15.26 11.98
C THR A 125 -2.15 -15.34 10.94
N GLN A 126 -2.35 -16.52 10.34
CA GLN A 126 -3.43 -16.69 9.36
C GLN A 126 -4.82 -16.40 9.94
N ALA A 127 -5.04 -16.75 11.21
CA ALA A 127 -6.27 -16.45 11.92
C ALA A 127 -6.50 -14.93 12.06
N ASP A 128 -5.46 -14.17 12.37
CA ASP A 128 -5.57 -12.70 12.45
C ASP A 128 -5.79 -12.07 11.08
N LYS A 129 -5.13 -12.57 10.03
CA LYS A 129 -5.34 -12.09 8.66
C LYS A 129 -6.80 -12.28 8.25
N GLN A 130 -7.39 -13.44 8.56
CA GLN A 130 -8.80 -13.72 8.31
C GLN A 130 -9.71 -12.81 9.16
N ALA A 131 -9.41 -12.62 10.44
CA ALA A 131 -10.19 -11.75 11.32
C ALA A 131 -10.18 -10.29 10.84
N LEU A 132 -9.04 -9.76 10.40
CA LEU A 132 -8.92 -8.41 9.82
C LEU A 132 -9.60 -8.31 8.46
N THR A 133 -9.55 -9.37 7.64
CA THR A 133 -10.30 -9.42 6.37
C THR A 133 -11.80 -9.32 6.62
N ASN A 134 -12.32 -10.09 7.58
CA ASN A 134 -13.72 -10.02 7.99
C ASN A 134 -14.08 -8.66 8.60
N ALA A 135 -13.18 -8.08 9.40
CA ALA A 135 -13.36 -6.74 9.96
C ALA A 135 -13.46 -5.68 8.85
N ASN A 136 -12.59 -5.73 7.83
CA ASN A 136 -12.65 -4.84 6.67
C ASN A 136 -13.98 -4.97 5.92
N ALA A 137 -14.47 -6.21 5.70
CA ALA A 137 -15.73 -6.44 5.01
C ALA A 137 -16.96 -5.89 5.76
N ASN A 138 -16.87 -5.76 7.09
CA ASN A 138 -17.95 -5.26 7.94
C ASN A 138 -17.94 -3.74 8.13
N VAL A 139 -16.92 -3.02 7.62
CA VAL A 139 -16.93 -1.55 7.62
C VAL A 139 -18.00 -1.07 6.63
N PRO A 140 -18.97 -0.25 7.05
CA PRO A 140 -20.01 0.24 6.14
C PRO A 140 -19.41 0.97 4.94
N LYS A 141 -19.96 0.73 3.75
CA LYS A 141 -19.57 1.47 2.54
C LYS A 141 -19.80 2.97 2.76
N GLY A 142 -18.80 3.79 2.45
CA GLY A 142 -18.85 5.24 2.65
C GLY A 142 -18.66 5.67 4.10
N TRP A 143 -18.33 4.76 5.04
CA TRP A 143 -17.92 5.16 6.37
C TRP A 143 -16.69 6.07 6.29
N THR A 144 -16.76 7.18 7.01
CA THR A 144 -15.63 8.10 7.19
C THR A 144 -15.20 8.09 8.65
N PRO A 145 -13.90 8.15 8.93
CA PRO A 145 -13.42 8.32 10.30
C PRO A 145 -13.94 9.61 10.93
N PRO A 146 -13.97 9.68 12.28
CA PRO A 146 -14.40 10.88 12.96
C PRO A 146 -13.43 12.04 12.68
N THR A 147 -13.96 13.24 12.46
CA THR A 147 -13.16 14.47 12.26
C THR A 147 -12.39 14.87 13.51
N THR A 148 -12.92 14.53 14.69
CA THR A 148 -12.26 14.68 15.98
C THR A 148 -12.19 13.32 16.67
N LEU A 149 -10.98 12.89 17.04
CA LEU A 149 -10.78 11.61 17.68
C LEU A 149 -11.51 11.53 19.03
N PRO A 150 -12.24 10.43 19.32
CA PRO A 150 -12.84 10.20 20.62
C PRO A 150 -11.77 10.14 21.72
N GLN A 151 -11.95 10.97 22.75
CA GLN A 151 -11.02 11.05 23.88
C GLN A 151 -11.74 10.76 25.20
N ARG A 152 -11.03 10.12 26.12
CA ARG A 152 -11.45 10.00 27.52
C ARG A 152 -11.17 11.32 28.27
N PRO A 153 -11.76 11.55 29.46
CA PRO A 153 -11.49 12.77 30.24
C PRO A 153 -10.01 13.02 30.56
N ASN A 154 -9.17 11.98 30.55
CA ASN A 154 -7.73 12.07 30.75
C ASN A 154 -6.92 12.32 29.45
N GLY A 155 -7.60 12.63 28.34
CA GLY A 155 -7.00 12.90 27.02
C GLY A 155 -6.64 11.67 26.21
N ASN A 156 -6.79 10.45 26.75
CA ASN A 156 -6.48 9.22 26.00
C ASN A 156 -7.44 9.04 24.82
N VAL A 157 -6.89 8.90 23.61
CA VAL A 157 -7.66 8.51 22.43
C VAL A 157 -8.12 7.07 22.58
N TYR A 158 -9.35 6.78 22.17
CA TYR A 158 -9.89 5.42 22.15
C TYR A 158 -10.74 5.17 20.91
N VAL A 159 -11.00 3.89 20.63
CA VAL A 159 -11.95 3.44 19.61
C VAL A 159 -13.28 3.10 20.30
N PRO A 160 -14.38 3.83 20.01
CA PRO A 160 -15.70 3.54 20.56
C PRO A 160 -16.14 2.09 20.32
N LYS A 161 -16.95 1.52 21.23
CA LYS A 161 -17.36 0.10 21.13
C LYS A 161 -18.24 -0.18 19.92
N ASP A 162 -19.00 0.82 19.50
CA ASP A 162 -19.90 0.86 18.36
C ASP A 162 -19.22 1.33 17.06
N SER A 163 -17.94 1.69 17.12
CA SER A 163 -17.19 2.10 15.94
C SER A 163 -17.00 0.93 14.97
N PRO A 164 -17.21 1.11 13.66
CA PRO A 164 -16.95 0.07 12.66
C PRO A 164 -15.52 -0.45 12.64
N VAL A 165 -14.54 0.34 13.12
CA VAL A 165 -13.13 -0.05 13.22
C VAL A 165 -12.75 -0.66 14.58
N ARG A 166 -13.72 -0.86 15.47
CA ARG A 166 -13.49 -1.49 16.77
C ARG A 166 -12.90 -2.91 16.65
N PRO A 167 -13.35 -3.78 15.73
CA PRO A 167 -12.77 -5.10 15.58
C PRO A 167 -11.27 -5.05 15.21
N HIS A 168 -10.85 -4.11 14.36
CA HIS A 168 -9.42 -3.91 14.04
C HIS A 168 -8.60 -3.59 15.28
N PHE A 169 -9.11 -2.69 16.13
CA PHE A 169 -8.48 -2.36 17.40
C PHE A 169 -8.33 -3.57 18.31
N ASP A 170 -9.42 -4.31 18.52
CA ASP A 170 -9.41 -5.46 19.44
C ASP A 170 -8.47 -6.59 18.97
N ILE A 171 -8.28 -6.76 17.66
CA ILE A 171 -7.31 -7.71 17.11
C ILE A 171 -5.88 -7.25 17.36
N MET A 172 -5.55 -5.99 17.07
CA MET A 172 -4.18 -5.48 17.13
C MET A 172 -3.71 -5.09 18.54
N ASP A 173 -4.63 -4.72 19.44
CA ASP A 173 -4.33 -4.33 20.82
C ASP A 173 -3.92 -5.55 21.67
N LYS A 174 -4.52 -6.72 21.42
CA LYS A 174 -4.17 -7.99 22.07
C LYS A 174 -2.80 -8.52 21.68
N ARG A 175 -2.19 -7.97 20.63
CA ARG A 175 -0.91 -8.44 20.12
C ARG A 175 0.22 -7.66 20.76
N GLN A 176 1.18 -8.40 21.31
CA GLN A 176 2.46 -7.84 21.67
C GLN A 176 3.09 -7.21 20.43
N THR A 177 3.77 -6.07 20.60
CA THR A 177 4.51 -5.45 19.50
C THR A 177 5.47 -6.48 18.89
N PRO A 178 5.50 -6.60 17.56
CA PRO A 178 6.30 -7.61 16.87
C PRO A 178 7.80 -7.48 17.13
N MET A 179 8.25 -6.34 17.68
CA MET A 179 9.64 -6.12 18.02
C MET A 179 10.06 -6.69 19.38
N PHE A 180 9.16 -7.25 20.20
CA PHE A 180 9.55 -7.87 21.48
C PHE A 180 10.49 -9.08 21.25
N PRO A 181 11.57 -9.29 22.02
CA PRO A 181 11.96 -8.66 23.30
C PRO A 181 12.72 -7.33 23.20
N TYR A 182 12.61 -6.66 22.06
CA TYR A 182 13.25 -5.39 21.72
C TYR A 182 14.74 -5.59 21.43
N PRO A 183 15.07 -6.02 20.18
CA PRO A 183 16.47 -6.09 19.77
C PRO A 183 17.13 -4.72 19.92
N ASN A 184 18.46 -4.67 19.99
CA ASN A 184 19.20 -3.42 20.06
C ASN A 184 19.12 -2.70 18.70
N ILE A 185 18.02 -1.99 18.48
CA ILE A 185 17.71 -1.27 17.25
C ILE A 185 17.65 0.24 17.50
N GLN A 186 17.95 0.99 16.45
CA GLN A 186 17.74 2.42 16.47
C GLN A 186 16.27 2.72 16.19
N LEU A 187 15.67 3.58 17.02
CA LEU A 187 14.33 4.12 16.84
C LEU A 187 14.45 5.63 16.77
N GLN A 188 13.97 6.23 15.69
CA GLN A 188 14.12 7.67 15.42
C GLN A 188 15.60 8.12 15.49
N GLY A 189 16.52 7.30 14.97
CA GLY A 189 17.96 7.55 15.01
C GLY A 189 18.60 7.44 16.41
N LYS A 190 17.85 7.01 17.43
CA LYS A 190 18.36 6.80 18.80
C LYS A 190 18.45 5.32 19.12
N SER A 191 19.62 4.87 19.59
CA SER A 191 19.77 3.54 20.19
C SER A 191 18.98 3.43 21.49
N MET A 192 18.76 2.19 21.97
CA MET A 192 18.22 1.97 23.31
C MET A 192 19.14 2.64 24.35
N PRO A 193 18.61 3.48 25.25
CA PRO A 193 19.43 4.13 26.26
C PRO A 193 19.99 3.13 27.28
N THR A 194 21.02 3.55 28.02
CA THR A 194 21.52 2.80 29.18
C THR A 194 20.73 3.14 30.45
N PRO A 195 20.75 2.30 31.51
CA PRO A 195 20.05 2.60 32.76
C PRO A 195 20.43 3.94 33.41
N THR A 196 21.68 4.36 33.25
CA THR A 196 22.23 5.58 33.84
C THR A 196 22.02 6.82 32.98
N GLN A 197 21.65 6.66 31.71
CA GLN A 197 21.38 7.78 30.82
C GLN A 197 20.17 8.58 31.32
N ILE A 198 20.26 9.90 31.26
CA ILE A 198 19.18 10.80 31.67
C ILE A 198 18.02 10.73 30.67
N ASN A 199 16.81 10.48 31.17
CA ASN A 199 15.56 10.57 30.43
C ASN A 199 15.19 12.04 30.24
N GLU A 200 15.32 12.53 29.01
CA GLU A 200 14.99 13.91 28.61
C GLU A 200 13.59 14.35 29.06
N ALA A 201 12.61 13.44 29.10
CA ALA A 201 11.24 13.76 29.50
C ALA A 201 11.10 14.09 30.99
N THR A 202 11.97 13.58 31.85
CA THR A 202 11.84 13.69 33.32
C THR A 202 13.03 14.34 34.00
N GLY A 203 14.19 14.38 33.35
CA GLY A 203 15.45 14.82 33.95
C GLY A 203 16.09 13.82 34.92
N GLN A 204 15.54 12.60 35.03
CA GLN A 204 16.04 11.53 35.88
C GLN A 204 16.63 10.40 35.04
N PRO A 205 17.53 9.56 35.58
CA PRO A 205 17.99 8.36 34.87
C PRO A 205 16.83 7.44 34.45
N TYR A 206 16.98 6.72 33.34
CA TYR A 206 15.97 5.71 32.93
C TYR A 206 15.77 4.61 33.98
N GLY A 207 16.80 4.29 34.75
CA GLY A 207 16.79 3.20 35.71
C GLY A 207 16.87 1.84 35.02
N GLU A 208 16.92 0.78 35.83
CA GLU A 208 17.12 -0.59 35.36
C GLU A 208 15.85 -1.43 35.50
N VAL A 209 15.63 -2.33 34.56
CA VAL A 209 14.68 -3.43 34.71
C VAL A 209 15.23 -4.43 35.73
N THR A 210 14.48 -4.71 36.79
CA THR A 210 14.98 -5.54 37.91
C THR A 210 14.66 -7.04 37.77
N ARG A 211 13.79 -7.43 36.84
CA ARG A 211 13.29 -8.81 36.67
C ARG A 211 13.03 -9.17 35.20
N GLY A 212 13.00 -10.47 34.91
CA GLY A 212 12.67 -11.01 33.59
C GLY A 212 13.83 -10.96 32.59
N PRO A 213 13.55 -11.25 31.30
CA PRO A 213 14.59 -11.45 30.27
C PRO A 213 15.40 -10.18 29.94
N ARG A 214 14.97 -9.00 30.43
CA ARG A 214 15.62 -7.71 30.23
C ARG A 214 16.32 -7.17 31.48
N LYS A 215 16.51 -7.99 32.52
CA LYS A 215 17.24 -7.60 33.73
C LYS A 215 18.61 -6.99 33.36
N GLY A 216 19.03 -5.90 33.99
CA GLY A 216 20.26 -5.19 33.61
C GLY A 216 20.07 -4.07 32.59
N GLN A 217 18.97 -4.08 31.83
CA GLN A 217 18.73 -3.12 30.76
C GLN A 217 17.96 -1.90 31.26
N ALA A 218 18.00 -0.81 30.48
CA ALA A 218 17.23 0.39 30.80
C ALA A 218 15.73 0.11 30.87
N ALA A 219 15.03 0.72 31.83
CA ALA A 219 13.58 0.62 31.99
C ALA A 219 12.84 1.46 30.92
N VAL A 220 12.97 1.03 29.67
CA VAL A 220 12.37 1.61 28.47
C VAL A 220 11.62 0.57 27.66
N SER A 221 10.65 1.02 26.87
CA SER A 221 9.99 0.23 25.83
C SER A 221 9.87 1.05 24.55
N PRO A 222 9.90 0.42 23.37
CA PRO A 222 9.39 1.04 22.15
C PRO A 222 7.91 1.37 22.34
N ASP A 223 7.59 2.66 22.26
CA ASP A 223 6.21 3.13 22.32
C ASP A 223 5.82 3.78 20.99
N HIS A 224 4.53 3.70 20.67
CA HIS A 224 3.97 4.31 19.46
C HIS A 224 3.93 5.81 19.62
N ILE A 225 4.61 6.52 18.73
CA ILE A 225 4.60 7.98 18.67
C ILE A 225 3.16 8.44 18.37
N VAL A 226 2.59 7.96 17.27
CA VAL A 226 1.14 8.06 16.98
C VAL A 226 0.43 6.81 17.53
N PRO A 227 -0.50 6.93 18.49
CA PRO A 227 -1.14 5.78 19.12
C PRO A 227 -1.89 4.87 18.15
N LYS A 228 -1.89 3.54 18.39
CA LYS A 228 -2.64 2.57 17.58
C LYS A 228 -4.12 2.94 17.41
N ALA A 229 -4.76 3.41 18.49
CA ALA A 229 -6.17 3.82 18.50
C ALA A 229 -6.46 5.00 17.55
N GLU A 230 -5.47 5.86 17.35
CA GLU A 230 -5.55 6.97 16.39
C GLU A 230 -5.35 6.45 14.96
N ILE A 231 -4.32 5.62 14.72
CA ILE A 231 -4.00 5.07 13.39
C ILE A 231 -5.19 4.37 12.75
N MET A 232 -5.93 3.56 13.53
CA MET A 232 -7.11 2.82 13.01
C MET A 232 -8.28 3.72 12.63
N GLN A 233 -8.29 4.94 13.16
CA GLN A 233 -9.27 5.96 12.86
C GLN A 233 -8.72 6.99 11.85
N MET A 234 -7.59 6.70 11.19
CA MET A 234 -7.09 7.54 10.10
C MET A 234 -7.85 7.27 8.81
N PRO A 235 -8.08 8.30 7.97
CA PRO A 235 -8.67 8.16 6.65
C PRO A 235 -8.05 7.01 5.85
N ARG A 236 -8.93 6.18 5.26
CA ARG A 236 -8.60 5.09 4.34
C ARG A 236 -7.82 3.91 4.96
N PHE A 237 -7.62 3.89 6.28
CA PHE A 237 -6.94 2.76 6.94
C PHE A 237 -7.61 1.39 6.67
N THR A 238 -8.94 1.38 6.54
CA THR A 238 -9.72 0.17 6.25
C THR A 238 -9.67 -0.27 4.78
N GLU A 239 -9.10 0.54 3.88
CA GLU A 239 -8.84 0.18 2.46
C GLU A 239 -7.55 -0.63 2.29
N LEU A 240 -6.77 -0.76 3.37
CA LEU A 240 -5.52 -1.51 3.38
C LEU A 240 -5.75 -3.02 3.53
N THR A 241 -4.82 -3.82 3.00
CA THR A 241 -4.80 -5.26 3.29
C THR A 241 -4.44 -5.50 4.77
N PRO A 242 -4.81 -6.64 5.37
CA PRO A 242 -4.42 -6.97 6.74
C PRO A 242 -2.92 -6.82 7.01
N ASP A 243 -2.06 -7.26 6.08
CA ASP A 243 -0.61 -7.15 6.21
C ASP A 243 -0.13 -5.70 6.17
N GLN A 244 -0.72 -4.86 5.31
CA GLN A 244 -0.43 -3.42 5.26
C GLN A 244 -0.89 -2.71 6.54
N GLN A 245 -2.09 -3.02 7.06
CA GLN A 245 -2.59 -2.46 8.33
C GLN A 245 -1.65 -2.82 9.48
N TRP A 246 -1.22 -4.08 9.56
CA TRP A 246 -0.27 -4.54 10.56
C TRP A 246 1.07 -3.83 10.48
N ALA A 247 1.59 -3.66 9.25
CA ALA A 247 2.87 -3.02 9.00
C ALA A 247 2.86 -1.53 9.37
N ILE A 248 1.79 -0.81 9.02
CA ILE A 248 1.62 0.61 9.38
C ILE A 248 1.57 0.78 10.91
N VAL A 249 0.73 -0.03 11.57
CA VAL A 249 0.51 0.13 13.02
C VAL A 249 1.77 -0.15 13.82
N ASN A 250 2.56 -1.15 13.43
CA ASN A 250 3.73 -1.60 14.21
C ASN A 250 5.07 -1.18 13.61
N SER A 251 5.07 -0.31 12.61
CA SER A 251 6.28 0.16 11.95
C SER A 251 7.30 0.72 12.94
N PRO A 252 8.59 0.32 12.88
CA PRO A 252 9.67 0.98 13.60
C PRO A 252 9.71 2.51 13.37
N SER A 253 9.27 2.99 12.21
CA SER A 253 9.20 4.43 11.90
C SER A 253 8.23 5.20 12.82
N ASN A 254 7.25 4.54 13.42
CA ASN A 254 6.31 5.11 14.37
C ASN A 254 6.64 4.76 15.83
N LEU A 255 7.82 4.19 16.10
CA LEU A 255 8.23 3.80 17.44
C LEU A 255 9.37 4.68 17.94
N ALA A 256 9.37 4.97 19.24
CA ALA A 256 10.46 5.65 19.93
C ALA A 256 10.77 4.96 21.26
N TRP A 257 12.04 5.02 21.68
CA TRP A 257 12.42 4.58 23.03
C TRP A 257 11.86 5.55 24.07
N VAL A 258 10.95 5.05 24.91
CA VAL A 258 10.33 5.86 25.98
C VAL A 258 10.49 5.14 27.32
N GLY A 259 10.85 5.89 28.36
CA GLY A 259 10.94 5.36 29.73
C GLY A 259 9.59 4.83 30.20
N THR A 260 9.56 3.68 30.88
CA THR A 260 8.30 3.01 31.28
C THR A 260 7.34 3.93 32.03
N ARG A 261 7.85 4.79 32.93
CA ARG A 261 7.03 5.78 33.66
C ARG A 261 6.45 6.85 32.73
N THR A 262 7.24 7.36 31.79
CA THR A 262 6.80 8.33 30.78
C THR A 262 5.74 7.70 29.87
N ASN A 263 5.98 6.46 29.43
CA ASN A 263 5.05 5.71 28.60
C ASN A 263 3.69 5.50 29.30
N PHE A 264 3.71 5.08 30.57
CA PHE A 264 2.48 4.95 31.37
C PHE A 264 1.70 6.27 31.49
N LYS A 265 2.41 7.39 31.67
CA LYS A 265 1.78 8.72 31.69
C LYS A 265 1.21 9.11 30.34
N LYS A 266 1.83 8.72 29.22
CA LYS A 266 1.35 9.02 27.87
C LYS A 266 0.11 8.19 27.54
N GLY A 267 0.19 6.87 27.63
CA GLY A 267 -0.85 6.00 27.10
C GLY A 267 -1.15 6.34 25.62
N SER A 268 -2.43 6.49 25.28
CA SER A 268 -2.90 6.83 23.93
C SER A 268 -3.24 8.31 23.72
N ARG A 269 -2.78 9.21 24.59
CA ARG A 269 -3.04 10.66 24.43
C ARG A 269 -2.04 11.33 23.51
N ASP A 270 -2.44 12.48 22.96
CA ASP A 270 -1.51 13.43 22.35
C ASP A 270 -0.52 13.93 23.40
N VAL A 271 0.77 14.00 23.07
CA VAL A 271 1.80 14.36 24.04
C VAL A 271 1.59 15.77 24.61
N ALA A 272 0.90 16.67 23.90
CA ALA A 272 0.52 17.99 24.40
C ALA A 272 -0.39 17.94 25.63
N ALA A 273 -1.15 16.84 25.81
CA ALA A 273 -2.01 16.63 26.97
C ALA A 273 -1.28 15.95 28.16
N MET A 274 0.02 15.66 28.03
CA MET A 274 0.81 15.10 29.13
C MET A 274 1.17 16.16 30.18
N SER A 275 1.22 15.73 31.44
CA SER A 275 1.72 16.52 32.57
C SER A 275 2.85 15.80 33.31
N GLY A 276 3.67 16.56 34.04
CA GLY A 276 4.81 16.02 34.77
C GLY A 276 5.91 15.45 33.85
N VAL A 277 6.08 16.07 32.69
CA VAL A 277 7.23 15.95 31.78
C VAL A 277 7.81 17.35 31.52
N LYS A 278 9.06 17.42 31.07
CA LYS A 278 9.70 18.69 30.76
C LYS A 278 9.08 19.39 29.54
N PRO A 279 8.81 20.70 29.58
CA PRO A 279 8.17 21.42 28.46
C PRO A 279 8.94 21.32 27.15
N GLU A 280 10.28 21.41 27.18
CA GLU A 280 11.12 21.32 25.99
C GLU A 280 11.07 19.93 25.33
N TRP A 281 10.94 18.87 26.14
CA TRP A 281 10.76 17.52 25.64
C TRP A 281 9.36 17.35 25.04
N GLN A 282 8.33 17.86 25.72
CA GLN A 282 6.95 17.80 25.26
C GLN A 282 6.79 18.47 23.89
N ALA A 283 7.35 19.67 23.70
CA ALA A 283 7.30 20.38 22.43
C ALA A 283 8.00 19.60 21.29
N LYS A 284 9.19 19.06 21.54
CA LYS A 284 9.93 18.24 20.56
C LYS A 284 9.18 16.97 20.18
N TYR A 285 8.63 16.28 21.18
CA TYR A 285 7.88 15.05 20.95
C TYR A 285 6.55 15.31 20.25
N LYS A 286 5.92 16.48 20.48
CA LYS A 286 4.70 16.90 19.77
C LYS A 286 4.97 17.10 18.28
N GLN A 287 6.07 17.80 17.96
CA GLN A 287 6.49 17.96 16.57
C GLN A 287 6.72 16.60 15.91
N LEU A 288 7.45 15.69 16.59
CA LEU A 288 7.68 14.33 16.09
C LEU A 288 6.35 13.58 15.88
N GLN A 289 5.38 13.71 16.79
CA GLN A 289 4.06 13.09 16.65
C GLN A 289 3.27 13.64 15.46
N ASP A 290 3.33 14.94 15.23
CA ASP A 290 2.67 15.58 14.07
C ASP A 290 3.32 15.17 12.75
N ASP A 291 4.65 15.09 12.71
CA ASP A 291 5.41 14.62 11.54
C ASP A 291 5.05 13.17 11.21
N LYS A 292 5.01 12.29 12.23
CA LYS A 292 4.65 10.88 12.04
C LYS A 292 3.19 10.68 11.69
N ARG A 293 2.28 11.52 12.17
CA ARG A 293 0.89 11.50 11.73
C ARG A 293 0.77 11.75 10.22
N ARG A 294 1.52 12.72 9.68
CA ARG A 294 1.53 12.99 8.23
C ARG A 294 2.17 11.84 7.45
N GLU A 295 3.32 11.34 7.89
CA GLU A 295 4.01 10.21 7.25
C GLU A 295 3.12 8.96 7.20
N ILE A 296 2.46 8.61 8.30
CA ILE A 296 1.53 7.47 8.35
C ILE A 296 0.35 7.69 7.40
N GLN A 297 -0.25 8.89 7.38
CA GLN A 297 -1.35 9.17 6.46
C GLN A 297 -0.93 9.04 5.00
N ASP A 298 0.26 9.52 4.64
CA ASP A 298 0.80 9.42 3.29
C ASP A 298 1.06 7.96 2.89
N LEU A 299 1.56 7.14 3.80
CA LEU A 299 1.72 5.69 3.57
C LEU A 299 0.37 4.99 3.40
N ILE A 300 -0.62 5.31 4.23
CA ILE A 300 -1.99 4.78 4.09
C ILE A 300 -2.56 5.16 2.72
N ASN A 301 -2.41 6.43 2.31
CA ASN A 301 -2.88 6.89 1.00
C ASN A 301 -2.20 6.14 -0.15
N GLN A 302 -0.88 5.96 -0.11
CA GLN A 302 -0.13 5.25 -1.15
C GLN A 302 -0.57 3.78 -1.27
N PHE A 303 -0.72 3.07 -0.15
CA PHE A 303 -1.21 1.70 -0.18
C PHE A 303 -2.67 1.63 -0.64
N ALA A 304 -3.54 2.50 -0.16
CA ALA A 304 -4.94 2.53 -0.55
C ALA A 304 -5.11 2.83 -2.05
N ASP A 305 -4.36 3.79 -2.59
CA ASP A 305 -4.32 4.07 -4.04
C ASP A 305 -3.81 2.87 -4.84
N SER A 306 -2.82 2.14 -4.32
CA SER A 306 -2.34 0.92 -4.97
C SER A 306 -3.39 -0.20 -4.98
N ASN A 307 -4.29 -0.20 -4.00
CA ASN A 307 -5.36 -1.19 -3.85
C ASN A 307 -6.64 -0.84 -4.63
N ALA A 308 -6.88 0.43 -4.97
CA ALA A 308 -8.16 0.93 -5.51
C ALA A 308 -8.59 0.36 -6.87
N GLY A 309 -7.75 -0.42 -7.55
CA GLY A 309 -8.08 -1.12 -8.80
C GLY A 309 -8.13 -2.64 -8.67
N LYS A 310 -8.39 -3.15 -7.46
CA LYS A 310 -8.70 -4.57 -7.21
C LYS A 310 -10.17 -4.85 -7.49
#